data_AF-A0A416VY74-F1
#
_entry.id   AF-A0A416VY74-F1
#
_cell.length_a   1.000
_cell.length_b   1.000
_cell.length_c   1.000
_cell.angle_alpha   90.00
_cell.angle_beta   90.00
_cell.angle_gamma   90.00
#
_symmetry.space_group_name_H-M   'P 1'
#
loop_
_entity.id
_entity.type
_entity.pdbx_description
1 polymer ?
#
loop_
_entity_poly.entity_id
_entity_poly.type
_entity_poly.pdbx_seq_one_letter_code
_entity_poly.pdbx_strand_id
1 'polypeptide(L)'
;MRNKFTNIKGVIFDYGGTIDTNGKHWAEVLWSKYVEYEVPVNKDVFKEAYIYGERTLAMTPLIKPEHNFYDVLFIKVGLQISYLSDKGFLKGIIVDKYPELIAKSCYNYVLDVLRTTRNVVEQLSKQHNLVLVSNFYGNIETILKDFSLLCFFKDIVESSVVKVRKPDPAIFELGVKALGYDSKEIVVVGDSFSKDMLPAKKVGCKVIWLKGEGWEEETDDSLPDAVINNLDQLPALFI
;
A
#
# COMPACT_ATOMS: atom_id res chain seq x y z
N MET A 1 22.78 -12.09 17.29
CA MET A 1 22.72 -11.61 15.90
C MET A 1 23.22 -10.17 15.91
N ARG A 2 24.12 -9.75 15.01
CA ARG A 2 24.52 -8.33 14.91
C ARG A 2 23.27 -7.53 14.53
N ASN A 3 22.90 -6.54 15.34
CA ASN A 3 21.78 -5.66 15.05
C ASN A 3 22.06 -4.95 13.70
N LYS A 4 21.30 -5.29 12.66
CA LYS A 4 21.56 -4.88 11.27
C LYS A 4 21.18 -3.41 11.01
N PHE A 5 20.44 -2.78 11.94
CA PHE A 5 19.83 -1.46 11.73
C PHE A 5 20.24 -0.40 12.78
N THR A 6 21.32 -0.62 13.55
CA THR A 6 21.79 0.31 14.62
C THR A 6 22.07 1.74 14.17
N ASN A 7 22.39 1.97 12.89
CA ASN A 7 22.74 3.29 12.37
C ASN A 7 21.61 3.94 11.54
N ILE A 8 20.39 3.40 11.61
CA ILE A 8 19.25 3.95 10.89
C ILE A 8 18.70 5.18 11.62
N LYS A 9 18.57 6.29 10.90
CA LYS A 9 17.98 7.55 11.38
C LYS A 9 16.59 7.80 10.80
N GLY A 10 16.33 7.30 9.59
CA GLY A 10 15.08 7.51 8.88
C GLY A 10 14.46 6.22 8.36
N VAL A 11 13.14 6.16 8.37
CA VAL A 11 12.38 5.05 7.82
C VAL A 11 11.43 5.58 6.75
N ILE A 12 11.46 4.95 5.58
CA ILE A 12 10.49 5.20 4.51
C ILE A 12 9.52 4.04 4.49
N PHE A 13 8.22 4.32 4.53
CA PHE A 13 7.17 3.32 4.40
C PHE A 13 6.50 3.40 3.02
N ASP A 14 6.25 2.26 2.41
CA ASP A 14 5.13 2.12 1.48
C ASP A 14 3.79 2.19 2.24
N TYR A 15 2.71 2.55 1.53
CA TYR A 15 1.36 2.53 2.10
C TYR A 15 0.60 1.24 1.78
N GLY A 16 0.35 0.99 0.49
CA GLY A 16 -0.65 0.03 0.04
C GLY A 16 -0.08 -1.37 -0.09
N GLY A 17 -0.57 -2.32 0.72
CA GLY A 17 0.10 -3.60 0.91
C GLY A 17 0.95 -3.63 2.18
N THR A 18 1.27 -2.47 2.75
CA THR A 18 2.20 -2.34 3.89
C THR A 18 1.51 -1.81 5.13
N ILE A 19 1.19 -0.52 5.16
CA ILE A 19 0.57 0.17 6.30
C ILE A 19 -0.90 -0.22 6.45
N ASP A 20 -1.62 -0.35 5.33
CA ASP A 20 -3.07 -0.54 5.31
C ASP A 20 -3.52 -2.01 5.38
N THR A 21 -2.70 -2.96 4.91
CA THR A 21 -3.10 -4.38 4.80
C THR A 21 -2.08 -5.39 5.34
N ASN A 22 -0.97 -4.95 5.93
CA ASN A 22 0.02 -5.82 6.59
C ASN A 22 0.51 -7.00 5.72
N GLY A 23 1.00 -6.69 4.53
CA GLY A 23 1.58 -7.65 3.59
C GLY A 23 0.59 -8.31 2.63
N LYS A 24 -0.72 -8.03 2.74
CA LYS A 24 -1.72 -8.60 1.82
C LYS A 24 -1.99 -7.64 0.66
N HIS A 25 -1.68 -8.07 -0.56
CA HIS A 25 -1.90 -7.25 -1.75
C HIS A 25 -3.40 -6.94 -1.95
N TRP A 26 -3.71 -5.71 -2.38
CA TRP A 26 -5.09 -5.21 -2.50
C TRP A 26 -6.03 -6.06 -3.35
N ALA A 27 -5.48 -6.70 -4.37
CA ALA A 27 -6.28 -7.58 -5.20
C ALA A 27 -6.74 -8.85 -4.47
N GLU A 28 -5.94 -9.37 -3.53
CA GLU A 28 -6.34 -10.50 -2.69
C GLU A 28 -7.29 -10.07 -1.57
N VAL A 29 -7.15 -8.84 -1.06
CA VAL A 29 -8.15 -8.25 -0.14
C VAL A 29 -9.51 -8.13 -0.84
N LEU A 30 -9.54 -7.55 -2.03
CA LEU A 30 -10.79 -7.39 -2.78
C LEU A 30 -11.37 -8.74 -3.22
N TRP A 31 -10.53 -9.66 -3.68
CA TRP A 31 -10.97 -11.00 -4.06
C TRP A 31 -11.66 -11.73 -2.89
N SER A 32 -11.12 -11.65 -1.68
CA SER A 32 -11.77 -12.28 -0.53
C SER A 32 -13.16 -11.69 -0.25
N LYS A 33 -13.37 -10.40 -0.52
CA LYS A 33 -14.68 -9.74 -0.40
C LYS A 33 -15.64 -10.06 -1.54
N TYR A 34 -15.13 -10.28 -2.75
CA TYR A 34 -15.93 -10.82 -3.85
C TYR A 34 -16.48 -12.21 -3.49
N VAL A 35 -15.64 -13.06 -2.88
CA VAL A 35 -16.06 -14.38 -2.40
C VAL A 35 -17.05 -14.26 -1.23
N GLU A 36 -16.77 -13.41 -0.23
CA GLU A 36 -17.61 -13.19 0.96
C GLU A 36 -19.04 -12.76 0.59
N TYR A 37 -19.18 -11.90 -0.41
CA TYR A 37 -20.48 -11.39 -0.86
C TYR A 37 -21.05 -12.12 -2.09
N GLU A 38 -20.46 -13.26 -2.45
CA GLU A 38 -20.94 -14.13 -3.53
C GLU A 38 -21.14 -13.37 -4.86
N VAL A 39 -20.16 -12.54 -5.25
CA VAL A 39 -20.15 -11.94 -6.59
C VAL A 39 -19.96 -13.07 -7.60
N PRO A 40 -20.88 -13.27 -8.58
CA PRO A 40 -20.92 -14.50 -9.38
C PRO A 40 -19.90 -14.48 -10.53
N VAL A 41 -18.62 -14.35 -10.20
CA VAL A 41 -17.48 -14.39 -11.13
C VAL A 41 -16.36 -15.25 -10.55
N ASN A 42 -15.54 -15.84 -11.43
CA ASN A 42 -14.34 -16.55 -11.00
C ASN A 42 -13.16 -15.57 -10.79
N LYS A 43 -12.05 -16.08 -10.24
CA LYS A 43 -10.88 -15.25 -9.91
C LYS A 43 -10.29 -14.58 -11.14
N ASP A 44 -10.19 -15.27 -12.28
CA ASP A 44 -9.59 -14.73 -13.50
C ASP A 44 -10.40 -13.55 -14.05
N VAL A 45 -11.72 -13.67 -14.09
CA VAL A 45 -12.63 -12.57 -14.49
C VAL A 45 -12.53 -11.40 -13.51
N PHE A 46 -12.41 -11.66 -12.20
CA PHE A 46 -12.12 -10.62 -11.21
C PHE A 46 -10.79 -9.92 -11.50
N LYS A 47 -9.71 -10.65 -11.84
CA LYS A 47 -8.40 -10.06 -12.14
C LYS A 47 -8.50 -9.05 -13.30
N GLU A 48 -9.26 -9.36 -14.35
CA GLU A 48 -9.50 -8.43 -15.45
C GLU A 48 -10.19 -7.14 -14.97
N ALA A 49 -11.24 -7.27 -14.16
CA ALA A 49 -11.95 -6.13 -13.60
C ALA A 49 -11.06 -5.29 -12.67
N TYR A 50 -10.26 -5.95 -11.81
CA TYR A 50 -9.30 -5.30 -10.93
C TYR A 50 -8.29 -4.47 -11.72
N ILE A 51 -7.69 -5.06 -12.77
CA ILE A 51 -6.72 -4.38 -13.65
C ILE A 51 -7.39 -3.20 -14.36
N TYR A 52 -8.63 -3.36 -14.83
CA TYR A 52 -9.39 -2.28 -15.44
C TYR A 52 -9.60 -1.11 -14.46
N GLY A 53 -10.00 -1.39 -13.22
CA GLY A 53 -10.19 -0.38 -12.18
C GLY A 53 -8.90 0.40 -11.91
N GLU A 54 -7.79 -0.31 -11.66
CA GLU A 54 -6.47 0.31 -11.39
C GLU A 54 -5.98 1.18 -12.55
N ARG A 55 -6.13 0.71 -13.80
CA ARG A 55 -5.74 1.48 -14.99
C ARG A 55 -6.61 2.72 -15.16
N THR A 56 -7.91 2.60 -14.93
CA THR A 56 -8.84 3.72 -15.06
C THR A 56 -8.53 4.81 -14.05
N LEU A 57 -8.29 4.45 -12.79
CA LEU A 57 -7.90 5.39 -11.73
C LEU A 57 -6.52 6.01 -11.98
N ALA A 58 -5.60 5.29 -12.62
CA ALA A 58 -4.29 5.83 -12.98
C ALA A 58 -4.35 6.83 -14.16
N MET A 59 -5.35 6.72 -15.05
CA MET A 59 -5.48 7.55 -16.25
C MET A 59 -6.49 8.69 -16.11
N THR A 60 -7.46 8.54 -15.22
CA THR A 60 -8.58 9.47 -15.05
C THR A 60 -8.60 9.98 -13.62
N PRO A 61 -8.68 11.30 -13.38
CA PRO A 61 -8.69 11.88 -12.03
C PRO A 61 -10.07 11.73 -11.37
N LEU A 62 -10.49 10.48 -11.13
CA LEU A 62 -11.76 10.15 -10.47
C LEU A 62 -11.66 10.29 -8.94
N ILE A 63 -10.47 10.12 -8.38
CA ILE A 63 -10.21 10.38 -6.97
C ILE A 63 -9.85 11.85 -6.80
N LYS A 64 -10.52 12.51 -5.84
CA LYS A 64 -10.29 13.90 -5.49
C LYS A 64 -9.49 13.99 -4.18
N PRO A 65 -8.74 15.08 -3.94
CA PRO A 65 -7.95 15.25 -2.73
C PRO A 65 -8.75 15.10 -1.43
N GLU A 66 -10.03 15.49 -1.43
CA GLU A 66 -10.93 15.40 -0.28
C GLU A 66 -11.54 14.01 -0.04
N HIS A 67 -11.38 13.07 -0.97
CA HIS A 67 -11.91 11.72 -0.81
C HIS A 67 -11.16 10.97 0.29
N ASN A 68 -11.90 10.35 1.20
CA ASN A 68 -11.33 9.47 2.21
C ASN A 68 -11.10 8.06 1.64
N PHE A 69 -10.62 7.14 2.48
CA PHE A 69 -10.29 5.80 2.01
C PHE A 69 -11.52 4.97 1.58
N TYR A 70 -12.66 5.16 2.25
CA TYR A 70 -13.91 4.52 1.86
C TYR A 70 -14.36 4.99 0.48
N ASP A 71 -14.27 6.29 0.19
CA ASP A 71 -14.62 6.85 -1.12
C ASP A 71 -13.76 6.24 -2.23
N VAL A 72 -12.44 6.09 -2.00
CA VAL A 72 -11.54 5.43 -2.95
C VAL A 72 -11.97 3.98 -3.21
N LEU A 73 -12.26 3.22 -2.15
CA LEU A 73 -12.71 1.83 -2.27
C LEU A 73 -14.05 1.73 -3.00
N PHE A 74 -14.99 2.60 -2.69
CA PHE A 74 -16.32 2.64 -3.31
C PHE A 74 -16.22 2.90 -4.81
N ILE A 75 -15.46 3.91 -5.22
CA ILE A 75 -15.22 4.23 -6.63
C ILE A 75 -14.50 3.06 -7.32
N LYS A 76 -13.45 2.52 -6.70
CA LYS A 76 -12.65 1.42 -7.25
C LYS A 76 -13.49 0.15 -7.49
N VAL A 77 -14.36 -0.22 -6.55
CA VAL A 77 -15.26 -1.37 -6.71
C VAL A 77 -16.36 -1.03 -7.72
N GLY A 78 -16.90 0.18 -7.71
CA GLY A 78 -17.87 0.64 -8.71
C GLY A 78 -17.37 0.46 -10.14
N LEU A 79 -16.12 0.83 -10.43
CA LEU A 79 -15.48 0.60 -11.73
C LEU A 79 -15.37 -0.88 -12.09
N GLN A 80 -15.02 -1.73 -11.13
CA GLN A 80 -14.93 -3.18 -11.35
C GLN A 80 -16.30 -3.78 -11.66
N ILE A 81 -17.32 -3.44 -10.89
CA ILE A 81 -18.69 -3.92 -11.08
C ILE A 81 -19.29 -3.42 -12.40
N SER A 82 -19.02 -2.16 -12.79
CA SER A 82 -19.40 -1.62 -14.10
C SER A 82 -18.75 -2.42 -15.23
N TYR A 83 -17.42 -2.63 -15.17
CA TYR A 83 -16.71 -3.43 -16.17
C TYR A 83 -17.33 -4.83 -16.33
N LEU A 84 -17.60 -5.51 -15.22
CA LEU A 84 -18.20 -6.84 -15.24
C LEU A 84 -19.60 -6.85 -15.85
N SER A 85 -20.40 -5.83 -15.54
CA SER A 85 -21.75 -5.65 -16.08
C SER A 85 -21.71 -5.38 -17.59
N ASP A 86 -20.84 -4.47 -18.04
CA ASP A 86 -20.67 -4.09 -19.45
C ASP A 86 -20.17 -5.26 -20.31
N LYS A 87 -19.35 -6.15 -19.72
CA LYS A 87 -18.89 -7.39 -20.35
C LYS A 87 -19.91 -8.52 -20.30
N GLY A 88 -21.05 -8.33 -19.65
CA GLY A 88 -22.14 -9.31 -19.56
C GLY A 88 -21.92 -10.42 -18.53
N PHE A 89 -20.88 -10.34 -17.69
CA PHE A 89 -20.61 -11.33 -16.64
C PHE A 89 -21.66 -11.33 -15.53
N LEU A 90 -22.35 -10.20 -15.33
CA LEU A 90 -23.36 -10.02 -14.28
C LEU A 90 -24.79 -9.88 -14.85
N LYS A 91 -25.06 -10.45 -16.03
CA LYS A 91 -26.37 -10.36 -16.68
C LYS A 91 -27.47 -10.96 -15.81
N GLY A 92 -28.50 -10.16 -15.52
CA GLY A 92 -29.63 -10.56 -14.68
C GLY A 92 -29.36 -10.52 -13.17
N ILE A 93 -28.20 -9.99 -12.76
CA ILE A 93 -27.83 -9.79 -11.36
C ILE A 93 -28.10 -8.34 -10.96
N ILE A 94 -28.63 -8.12 -9.75
CA ILE A 94 -28.75 -6.77 -9.18
C ILE A 94 -27.40 -6.40 -8.57
N VAL A 95 -26.70 -5.46 -9.22
CA VAL A 95 -25.29 -5.17 -8.92
C VAL A 95 -25.07 -3.97 -7.99
N ASP A 96 -26.06 -3.08 -7.85
CA ASP A 96 -25.93 -1.79 -7.15
C ASP A 96 -25.48 -1.92 -5.69
N LYS A 97 -25.75 -3.07 -5.05
CA LYS A 97 -25.34 -3.35 -3.68
C LYS A 97 -23.83 -3.59 -3.51
N TYR A 98 -23.14 -4.08 -4.54
CA TYR A 98 -21.79 -4.61 -4.40
C TYR A 98 -20.74 -3.54 -4.06
N PRO A 99 -20.73 -2.35 -4.68
CA PRO A 99 -19.77 -1.30 -4.33
C PRO A 99 -19.80 -0.93 -2.86
N GLU A 100 -20.99 -0.70 -2.29
CA GLU A 100 -21.14 -0.33 -0.88
C GLU A 100 -20.69 -1.47 0.05
N LEU A 101 -21.19 -2.70 -0.18
CA LEU A 101 -20.89 -3.85 0.68
C LEU A 101 -19.40 -4.17 0.72
N ILE A 102 -18.78 -4.27 -0.45
CA ILE A 102 -17.36 -4.61 -0.58
C ILE A 102 -16.49 -3.49 -0.04
N ALA A 103 -16.76 -2.22 -0.40
CA ALA A 103 -15.97 -1.09 0.08
C ALA A 103 -16.02 -0.97 1.61
N LYS A 104 -17.21 -1.15 2.21
CA LYS A 104 -17.37 -1.12 3.67
C LYS A 104 -16.62 -2.26 4.36
N SER A 105 -16.67 -3.47 3.80
CA SER A 105 -15.96 -4.62 4.35
C SER A 105 -14.44 -4.47 4.24
N CYS A 106 -13.94 -3.98 3.11
CA CYS A 106 -12.53 -3.63 2.94
C CYS A 106 -12.08 -2.52 3.92
N TYR A 107 -12.90 -1.48 4.09
CA TYR A 107 -12.59 -0.38 5.00
C TYR A 107 -12.50 -0.87 6.46
N ASN A 108 -13.45 -1.71 6.91
CA ASN A 108 -13.41 -2.31 8.24
C ASN A 108 -12.18 -3.21 8.44
N TYR A 109 -11.82 -4.01 7.43
CA TYR A 109 -10.61 -4.80 7.45
C TYR A 109 -9.35 -3.93 7.66
N VAL A 110 -9.25 -2.80 6.94
CA VAL A 110 -8.15 -1.85 7.13
C VAL A 110 -8.17 -1.24 8.53
N LEU A 111 -9.33 -0.82 9.06
CA LEU A 111 -9.42 -0.31 10.43
C LEU A 111 -8.88 -1.29 11.48
N ASP A 112 -9.10 -2.58 11.29
CA ASP A 112 -8.57 -3.61 12.19
C ASP A 112 -7.05 -3.76 12.06
N VAL A 113 -6.51 -3.77 10.84
CA VAL A 113 -5.06 -3.76 10.59
C VAL A 113 -4.38 -2.54 11.21
N LEU A 114 -5.01 -1.36 11.07
CA LEU A 114 -4.45 -0.10 11.56
C LEU A 114 -4.30 -0.03 13.08
N ARG A 115 -4.99 -0.89 13.84
CA ARG A 115 -4.76 -1.01 15.29
C ARG A 115 -3.33 -1.45 15.59
N THR A 116 -2.81 -2.41 14.83
CA THR A 116 -1.42 -2.88 14.94
C THR A 116 -0.47 -1.87 14.31
N THR A 117 -0.78 -1.38 13.10
CA THR A 117 0.09 -0.44 12.39
C THR A 117 0.36 0.82 13.19
N ARG A 118 -0.66 1.39 13.86
CA ARG A 118 -0.51 2.58 14.71
C ARG A 118 0.55 2.37 15.78
N ASN A 119 0.53 1.24 16.49
CA ASN A 119 1.50 0.94 17.53
C ASN A 119 2.92 0.86 16.97
N VAL A 120 3.09 0.30 15.77
CA VAL A 120 4.39 0.18 15.10
C VAL A 120 4.94 1.55 14.70
N VAL A 121 4.15 2.35 13.97
CA VAL A 121 4.63 3.67 13.51
C VAL A 121 4.82 4.63 14.69
N GLU A 122 3.99 4.56 15.73
CA GLU A 122 4.18 5.36 16.94
C GLU A 122 5.51 5.01 17.63
N GLN A 123 5.81 3.72 17.81
CA GLN A 123 7.07 3.30 18.44
C GLN A 123 8.29 3.76 17.63
N LEU A 124 8.27 3.57 16.30
CA LEU A 124 9.38 3.97 15.45
C LEU A 124 9.54 5.49 15.39
N SER A 125 8.44 6.25 15.37
CA SER A 125 8.47 7.72 15.32
C SER A 125 9.14 8.36 16.55
N LYS A 126 9.26 7.63 17.67
CA LYS A 126 9.94 8.11 18.89
C LYS A 126 11.46 8.18 18.72
N GLN A 127 12.03 7.44 17.77
CA GLN A 127 13.48 7.32 17.58
C GLN A 127 13.94 7.62 16.15
N HIS A 128 13.03 7.60 15.18
CA HIS A 128 13.33 7.79 13.77
C HIS A 128 12.36 8.78 13.13
N ASN A 129 12.85 9.54 12.15
CA ASN A 129 11.97 10.31 11.28
C ASN A 129 11.33 9.36 10.26
N LEU A 130 10.00 9.44 10.10
CA LEU A 130 9.27 8.60 9.17
C LEU A 130 8.82 9.43 7.96
N VAL A 131 8.93 8.86 6.77
CA VAL A 131 8.37 9.43 5.53
C VAL A 131 7.54 8.34 4.83
N LEU A 132 6.42 8.73 4.26
CA LEU A 132 5.64 7.83 3.42
C LEU A 132 6.04 8.04 1.95
N VAL A 133 6.30 6.98 1.20
CA VAL A 133 6.47 7.01 -0.27
C VAL A 133 5.48 6.03 -0.87
N SER A 134 4.50 6.51 -1.65
CA SER A 134 3.41 5.66 -2.15
C SER A 134 3.02 5.95 -3.59
N ASN A 135 2.67 4.87 -4.32
CA ASN A 135 1.93 4.97 -5.56
C ASN A 135 0.44 5.14 -5.25
N PHE A 136 -0.06 6.38 -5.28
CA PHE A 136 -1.43 6.66 -4.85
C PHE A 136 -2.11 7.77 -5.70
N TYR A 137 -3.35 8.13 -5.39
CA TYR A 137 -4.27 8.83 -6.31
C TYR A 137 -4.41 10.35 -6.11
N GLY A 138 -3.64 10.96 -5.21
CA GLY A 138 -3.59 12.40 -4.92
C GLY A 138 -4.26 12.81 -3.60
N ASN A 139 -4.65 11.84 -2.77
CA ASN A 139 -5.46 12.05 -1.56
C ASN A 139 -4.92 11.28 -0.35
N ILE A 140 -3.68 10.78 -0.40
CA ILE A 140 -3.13 9.97 0.70
C ILE A 140 -3.02 10.75 2.01
N GLU A 141 -2.77 12.06 1.94
CA GLU A 141 -2.70 12.92 3.13
C GLU A 141 -4.06 12.98 3.86
N THR A 142 -5.17 13.12 3.12
CA THR A 142 -6.53 13.06 3.66
C THR A 142 -6.80 11.73 4.35
N ILE A 143 -6.42 10.63 3.70
CA ILE A 143 -6.57 9.27 4.27
C ILE A 143 -5.77 9.11 5.56
N LEU A 144 -4.49 9.51 5.56
CA LEU A 144 -3.66 9.44 6.76
C LEU A 144 -4.20 10.33 7.89
N LYS A 145 -4.78 11.48 7.55
CA LYS A 145 -5.41 12.37 8.54
C LYS A 145 -6.65 11.75 9.15
N ASP A 146 -7.54 11.20 8.33
CA ASP A 146 -8.76 10.52 8.79
C ASP A 146 -8.43 9.30 9.66
N PHE A 147 -7.39 8.55 9.28
CA PHE A 147 -6.86 7.47 10.08
C PHE A 147 -5.97 7.91 11.24
N SER A 148 -5.80 9.22 11.49
CA SER A 148 -4.95 9.75 12.57
C SER A 148 -3.52 9.19 12.56
N LEU A 149 -2.96 8.93 11.38
CA LEU A 149 -1.58 8.47 11.17
C LEU A 149 -0.67 9.58 10.65
N LEU A 150 -1.24 10.64 10.07
CA LEU A 150 -0.50 11.75 9.45
C LEU A 150 0.57 12.33 10.38
N CYS A 151 0.28 12.45 11.67
CA CYS A 151 1.19 13.04 12.66
C CYS A 151 2.49 12.26 12.89
N PHE A 152 2.57 10.98 12.47
CA PHE A 152 3.79 10.19 12.62
C PHE A 152 4.77 10.39 11.46
N PHE A 153 4.30 10.93 10.33
CA PHE A 153 5.10 11.12 9.13
C PHE A 153 5.56 12.58 9.04
N LYS A 154 6.88 12.77 8.93
CA LYS A 154 7.51 14.08 8.72
C LYS A 154 7.13 14.65 7.36
N ASP A 155 7.00 13.79 6.36
CA ASP A 155 6.69 14.16 4.98
C ASP A 155 6.04 12.99 4.22
N ILE A 156 5.39 13.30 3.10
CA ILE A 156 4.71 12.34 2.23
C ILE A 156 5.10 12.60 0.79
N VAL A 157 5.61 11.56 0.13
CA VAL A 157 5.93 11.54 -1.29
C VAL A 157 4.90 10.66 -2.01
N GLU A 158 3.94 11.30 -2.65
CA GLU A 158 2.88 10.63 -3.40
C GLU A 158 3.12 10.74 -4.91
N SER A 159 3.07 9.61 -5.61
CA SER A 159 3.41 9.53 -7.04
C SER A 159 2.55 10.43 -7.95
N SER A 160 1.26 10.58 -7.65
CA SER A 160 0.35 11.45 -8.42
C SER A 160 0.67 12.93 -8.25
N VAL A 161 1.26 13.33 -7.12
CA VAL A 161 1.67 14.70 -6.81
C VAL A 161 3.01 15.01 -7.45
N VAL A 162 4.01 14.14 -7.25
CA VAL A 162 5.38 14.35 -7.74
C VAL A 162 5.61 13.90 -9.18
N LYS A 163 4.62 13.25 -9.80
CA LYS A 163 4.62 12.75 -11.19
C LYS A 163 5.71 11.70 -11.50
N VAL A 164 6.26 11.08 -10.46
CA VAL A 164 7.20 9.96 -10.53
C VAL A 164 6.61 8.81 -9.73
N ARG A 165 6.59 7.60 -10.27
CA ARG A 165 5.96 6.44 -9.62
C ARG A 165 6.92 5.28 -9.51
N LYS A 166 6.77 4.47 -8.45
CA LYS A 166 7.43 3.16 -8.36
C LYS A 166 7.05 2.31 -9.59
N PRO A 167 8.00 1.59 -10.23
CA PRO A 167 9.34 1.23 -9.74
C PRO A 167 10.47 2.21 -10.15
N ASP A 168 10.17 3.44 -10.57
CA ASP A 168 11.22 4.43 -10.82
C ASP A 168 11.96 4.79 -9.51
N PRO A 169 13.29 4.56 -9.41
CA PRO A 169 14.06 4.87 -8.20
C PRO A 169 13.98 6.33 -7.75
N ALA A 170 13.74 7.27 -8.69
CA ALA A 170 13.69 8.70 -8.38
C ALA A 170 12.62 9.06 -7.33
N ILE A 171 11.56 8.25 -7.18
CA ILE A 171 10.57 8.48 -6.11
C ILE A 171 11.15 8.23 -4.71
N PHE A 172 12.07 7.27 -4.58
CA PHE A 172 12.75 7.01 -3.30
C PHE A 172 13.86 8.04 -3.06
N GLU A 173 14.48 8.59 -4.09
CA GLU A 173 15.40 9.73 -3.95
C GLU A 173 14.68 10.95 -3.34
N LEU A 174 13.44 11.21 -3.74
CA LEU A 174 12.60 12.23 -3.12
C LEU A 174 12.32 11.93 -1.64
N GLY A 175 12.03 10.68 -1.29
CA GLY A 175 11.84 10.26 0.11
C GLY A 175 13.12 10.41 0.96
N VAL A 176 14.28 10.04 0.40
CA VAL A 176 15.60 10.23 1.02
C VAL A 176 15.87 11.72 1.26
N LYS A 177 15.60 12.56 0.26
CA LYS A 177 15.74 14.00 0.36
C LYS A 177 14.82 14.60 1.43
N ALA A 178 13.58 14.14 1.54
CA ALA A 178 12.63 14.58 2.56
C ALA A 178 13.10 14.23 3.99
N LEU A 179 13.74 13.06 4.16
CA LEU A 179 14.37 12.69 5.43
C LEU A 179 15.60 13.56 5.74
N GLY A 180 16.42 13.86 4.74
CA GLY A 180 17.62 14.69 4.88
C GLY A 180 18.82 13.94 5.47
N TYR A 181 18.90 12.62 5.25
CA TYR A 181 20.01 11.77 5.68
C TYR A 181 20.70 11.11 4.47
N ASP A 182 21.88 10.52 4.71
CA ASP A 182 22.51 9.63 3.72
C ASP A 182 21.62 8.38 3.52
N SER A 183 21.53 7.88 2.28
CA SER A 183 20.70 6.72 1.96
C SER A 183 21.05 5.50 2.82
N LYS A 184 22.33 5.33 3.21
CA LYS A 184 22.80 4.21 4.05
C LYS A 184 22.28 4.27 5.49
N GLU A 185 21.81 5.44 5.92
CA GLU A 185 21.18 5.70 7.23
C GLU A 185 19.65 5.60 7.15
N ILE A 186 19.10 5.19 6.00
CA ILE A 186 17.67 5.07 5.74
C ILE A 186 17.32 3.61 5.42
N VAL A 187 16.17 3.18 5.93
CA VAL A 187 15.58 1.88 5.57
C VAL A 187 14.20 2.08 4.95
N VAL A 188 13.93 1.37 3.86
CA VAL A 188 12.62 1.31 3.22
C VAL A 188 11.90 0.04 3.65
N VAL A 189 10.62 0.16 4.04
CA VAL A 189 9.74 -0.95 4.40
C VAL A 189 8.58 -0.98 3.40
N GLY A 190 8.39 -2.10 2.73
CA GLY A 190 7.33 -2.28 1.73
C GLY A 190 7.01 -3.76 1.49
N ASP A 191 5.88 -4.03 0.83
CA ASP A 191 5.41 -5.38 0.52
C ASP A 191 5.83 -5.86 -0.88
N SER A 192 6.16 -4.95 -1.80
CA SER A 192 6.51 -5.31 -3.17
C SER A 192 8.03 -5.33 -3.38
N PHE A 193 8.55 -6.48 -3.77
CA PHE A 193 9.95 -6.64 -4.17
C PHE A 193 10.29 -5.73 -5.38
N SER A 194 9.47 -5.80 -6.42
CA SER A 194 9.72 -5.07 -7.67
C SER A 194 9.52 -3.55 -7.56
N LYS A 195 8.56 -3.10 -6.74
CA LYS A 195 8.21 -1.67 -6.60
C LYS A 195 8.85 -0.99 -5.41
N ASP A 196 9.20 -1.71 -4.35
CA ASP A 196 9.80 -1.12 -3.15
C ASP A 196 11.25 -1.55 -2.98
N MET A 197 11.52 -2.86 -2.94
CA MET A 197 12.85 -3.36 -2.58
C MET A 197 13.92 -3.01 -3.63
N LEU A 198 13.68 -3.36 -4.90
CA LEU A 198 14.61 -3.10 -5.99
C LEU A 198 14.95 -1.61 -6.17
N PRO A 199 13.97 -0.69 -6.33
CA PRO A 199 14.28 0.72 -6.52
C PRO A 199 14.90 1.38 -5.29
N ALA A 200 14.46 1.04 -4.07
CA ALA A 200 15.08 1.56 -2.85
C ALA A 200 16.54 1.12 -2.70
N LYS A 201 16.86 -0.14 -3.01
CA LYS A 201 18.25 -0.64 -3.05
C LYS A 201 19.10 0.12 -4.07
N LYS A 202 18.56 0.44 -5.25
CA LYS A 202 19.27 1.21 -6.29
C LYS A 202 19.67 2.61 -5.81
N VAL A 203 18.84 3.25 -4.98
CA VAL A 203 19.14 4.55 -4.33
C VAL A 203 20.18 4.41 -3.21
N GLY A 204 20.51 3.17 -2.79
CA GLY A 204 21.48 2.90 -1.74
C GLY A 204 20.88 2.85 -0.34
N CYS A 205 19.56 2.72 -0.22
CA CYS A 205 18.88 2.49 1.05
C CYS A 205 19.07 1.05 1.54
N LYS A 206 18.90 0.84 2.84
CA LYS A 206 18.56 -0.50 3.33
C LYS A 206 17.09 -0.80 3.02
N VAL A 207 16.72 -2.07 2.94
CA VAL A 207 15.33 -2.47 2.68
C VAL A 207 14.92 -3.64 3.58
N ILE A 208 13.70 -3.56 4.07
CA ILE A 208 13.02 -4.62 4.83
C ILE A 208 11.78 -5.00 4.03
N TRP A 209 11.73 -6.26 3.62
CA TRP A 209 10.60 -6.78 2.86
C TRP A 209 9.53 -7.32 3.80
N LEU A 210 8.32 -6.77 3.73
CA LEU A 210 7.13 -7.33 4.35
C LEU A 210 6.53 -8.38 3.42
N LYS A 211 6.97 -9.62 3.57
CA LYS A 211 6.58 -10.74 2.72
C LYS A 211 5.25 -11.32 3.21
N GLY A 212 4.17 -10.95 2.53
CA GLY A 212 2.84 -11.49 2.78
C GLY A 212 2.21 -12.15 1.56
N GLU A 213 0.90 -12.02 1.42
CA GLU A 213 0.13 -12.58 0.31
C GLU A 213 0.21 -11.66 -0.92
N GLY A 214 1.24 -11.90 -1.74
CA GLY A 214 1.51 -11.15 -2.97
C GLY A 214 0.61 -11.54 -4.14
N TRP A 215 0.56 -10.67 -5.16
CA TRP A 215 -0.15 -10.90 -6.43
C TRP A 215 0.62 -11.79 -7.41
N GLU A 216 1.95 -11.76 -7.33
CA GLU A 216 2.89 -12.52 -8.15
C GLU A 216 3.91 -13.19 -7.23
N GLU A 217 4.47 -14.33 -7.65
CA GLU A 217 5.59 -14.94 -6.95
C GLU A 217 6.86 -14.11 -7.19
N GLU A 218 7.24 -13.30 -6.20
CA GLU A 218 8.49 -12.56 -6.24
C GLU A 218 9.61 -13.41 -5.62
N THR A 219 10.67 -13.66 -6.41
CA THR A 219 11.69 -14.66 -6.08
C THR A 219 13.09 -14.03 -6.01
N ASP A 220 13.44 -13.41 -4.88
CA ASP A 220 14.85 -13.27 -4.47
C ASP A 220 14.96 -12.81 -2.99
N ASP A 221 15.03 -13.77 -2.07
CA ASP A 221 15.22 -13.47 -0.64
C ASP A 221 16.65 -12.96 -0.30
N SER A 222 17.58 -12.92 -1.27
CA SER A 222 18.98 -12.53 -1.03
C SER A 222 19.22 -11.02 -1.05
N LEU A 223 18.32 -10.25 -1.67
CA LEU A 223 18.43 -8.80 -1.82
C LEU A 223 17.98 -8.00 -0.58
N PRO A 224 16.89 -8.36 0.14
CA PRO A 224 16.46 -7.62 1.31
C PRO A 224 17.47 -7.73 2.47
N ASP A 225 17.66 -6.65 3.23
CA ASP A 225 18.54 -6.70 4.41
C ASP A 225 17.88 -7.49 5.56
N ALA A 226 16.55 -7.48 5.60
CA ALA A 226 15.72 -8.34 6.42
C ALA A 226 14.37 -8.63 5.73
N VAL A 227 13.73 -9.72 6.15
CA VAL A 227 12.39 -10.11 5.74
C VAL A 227 11.54 -10.27 7.01
N ILE A 228 10.36 -9.69 7.01
CA ILE A 228 9.34 -9.86 8.04
C ILE A 228 8.05 -10.35 7.38
N ASN A 229 7.23 -11.10 8.11
CA ASN A 229 5.94 -11.59 7.61
C ASN A 229 4.76 -10.88 8.29
N ASN A 230 5.06 -9.99 9.23
CA ASN A 230 4.09 -9.15 9.92
C ASN A 230 4.78 -7.85 10.35
N LEU A 231 4.10 -6.73 10.18
CA LEU A 231 4.58 -5.40 10.51
C LEU A 231 4.88 -5.23 12.00
N ASP A 232 4.24 -6.00 12.89
CA ASP A 232 4.52 -5.99 14.33
C ASP A 232 5.93 -6.50 14.71
N GLN A 233 6.62 -7.20 13.79
CA GLN A 233 8.00 -7.64 13.94
C GLN A 233 8.99 -6.50 13.74
N LEU A 234 8.57 -5.42 13.07
CA LEU A 234 9.45 -4.35 12.64
C LEU A 234 10.18 -3.64 13.80
N PRO A 235 9.53 -3.25 14.92
CA PRO A 235 10.22 -2.57 16.02
C PRO A 235 11.40 -3.36 16.58
N ALA A 236 11.30 -4.70 16.65
CA ALA A 236 12.35 -5.56 17.18
C ALA A 236 13.64 -5.56 16.33
N LEU A 237 13.58 -5.09 15.08
CA LEU A 237 14.75 -4.97 14.20
C LEU A 237 15.61 -3.75 14.52
N PHE A 238 15.11 -2.77 15.28
CA PHE A 238 15.80 -1.52 15.60
C PHE A 238 16.38 -1.48 17.02
N ILE A 239 16.11 -2.51 17.84
CA ILE A 239 16.58 -2.63 19.25
C ILE A 239 17.96 -3.27 19.31
#